data_AF-A0AAD9L5E0-F1
#
_entry.id   AF-A0AAD9L5E0-F1
#
_cell.length_a   1.000
_cell.length_b   1.000
_cell.length_c   1.000
_cell.angle_alpha   90.00
_cell.angle_beta   90.00
_cell.angle_gamma   90.00
#
_symmetry.space_group_name_H-M   'P 1'
#
loop_
_entity.id
_entity.type
_entity.pdbx_description
1 polymer ?
#
loop_
_entity_poly.entity_id
_entity_poly.type
_entity_poly.pdbx_seq_one_letter_code
_entity_poly.pdbx_strand_id
1 'polypeptide(L)'
;MCCQEPGRAFVLNKERWVACKGSQPRYRGYPCSVWTLFHAITVNAEQIERRNSMFDPKEVPVLMNAYIQQFFGCRECANNFGKGARRISSDVNGRTDAILWLWKSHNRANHWLHNDPTEDPEQAKIQFPSYKACALCRRARSYSMFDNATVWDEAQVLQYLTHFYAKSYIKHDTSTGGWWSLSLTGCHCVSFVSVMFRRRE
;
A
#
# COMPACT_ATOMS: atom_id res chain seq x y z
N MET A 1 32.61 1.30 -3.71
CA MET A 1 31.39 1.75 -4.42
C MET A 1 30.92 0.63 -5.34
N CYS A 2 29.61 0.44 -5.51
CA CYS A 2 29.04 -0.52 -6.47
C CYS A 2 28.03 0.18 -7.40
N CYS A 3 28.54 1.10 -8.23
CA CYS A 3 27.80 1.58 -9.39
C CYS A 3 28.08 0.58 -10.53
N GLN A 4 27.11 -0.27 -10.86
CA GLN A 4 27.30 -1.39 -11.78
C GLN A 4 26.29 -1.29 -12.93
N GLU A 5 26.75 -0.68 -14.02
CA GLU A 5 26.06 -0.36 -15.28
C GLU A 5 24.75 0.46 -15.22
N PRO A 6 24.55 1.43 -16.13
CA PRO A 6 23.30 2.17 -16.25
C PRO A 6 22.24 1.31 -16.96
N GLY A 7 21.73 0.30 -16.25
CA GLY A 7 20.54 -0.44 -16.67
C GLY A 7 19.39 0.54 -16.94
N ARG A 8 18.99 0.68 -18.20
CA ARG A 8 18.01 1.69 -18.64
C ARG A 8 16.75 1.64 -17.77
N ALA A 9 16.57 2.67 -16.95
CA ALA A 9 15.30 2.95 -16.31
C ALA A 9 14.31 3.38 -17.40
N PHE A 10 13.61 2.40 -17.99
CA PHE A 10 12.53 2.61 -18.95
C PHE A 10 11.30 3.21 -18.24
N VAL A 11 11.42 4.47 -17.84
CA VAL A 11 10.26 5.31 -17.51
C VAL A 11 9.42 5.42 -18.78
N LEU A 12 8.16 4.97 -18.72
CA LEU A 12 7.25 5.06 -19.86
C LEU A 12 7.02 6.54 -20.19
N ASN A 13 7.10 6.89 -21.49
CA ASN A 13 6.81 8.25 -21.98
C ASN A 13 5.36 8.72 -21.73
N LYS A 14 4.51 7.89 -21.12
CA LYS A 14 3.16 8.19 -20.67
C LYS A 14 2.79 7.28 -19.49
N GLU A 15 2.14 7.84 -18.48
CA GLU A 15 1.63 7.06 -17.34
C GLU A 15 0.62 5.99 -17.80
N ARG A 16 0.79 4.76 -17.30
CA ARG A 16 -0.08 3.62 -17.59
C ARG A 16 -0.50 2.94 -16.29
N TRP A 17 -1.72 3.23 -15.85
CA TRP A 17 -2.29 2.63 -14.64
C TRP A 17 -2.96 1.28 -14.97
N VAL A 18 -2.51 0.20 -14.31
CA VAL A 18 -3.14 -1.13 -14.37
C VAL A 18 -3.93 -1.38 -13.09
N ALA A 19 -3.32 -1.98 -12.06
CA ALA A 19 -3.99 -2.26 -10.77
C ALA A 19 -4.48 -1.00 -10.04
N CYS A 20 -3.89 0.16 -10.34
CA CYS A 20 -4.28 1.49 -9.82
C CYS A 20 -5.13 2.33 -10.77
N LYS A 21 -5.69 1.77 -11.86
CA LYS A 21 -6.64 2.51 -12.73
C LYS A 21 -7.93 2.80 -11.97
N GLY A 22 -8.42 4.04 -12.01
CA GLY A 22 -9.75 4.41 -11.52
C GLY A 22 -10.85 4.24 -12.57
N SER A 23 -12.12 4.25 -12.14
CA SER A 23 -13.28 4.30 -13.04
C SER A 23 -13.26 5.52 -13.96
N GLN A 24 -12.74 6.65 -13.46
CA GLN A 24 -12.60 7.91 -14.17
C GLN A 24 -11.19 8.48 -13.97
N PRO A 25 -10.67 9.36 -14.86
CA PRO A 25 -9.31 9.91 -14.76
C PRO A 25 -8.98 10.67 -13.47
N ARG A 26 -10.01 11.15 -12.75
CA ARG A 26 -9.87 11.83 -11.44
C ARG A 26 -9.65 10.87 -10.26
N TYR A 27 -9.78 9.56 -10.47
CA TYR A 27 -9.75 8.55 -9.42
C TYR A 27 -8.50 7.66 -9.51
N ARG A 28 -8.07 7.18 -8.33
CA ARG A 28 -6.95 6.26 -8.11
C ARG A 28 -5.63 6.82 -8.65
N GLY A 29 -4.97 6.20 -9.62
CA GLY A 29 -3.72 6.70 -10.21
C GLY A 29 -2.56 6.84 -9.21
N TYR A 30 -1.81 7.95 -9.29
CA TYR A 30 -0.60 8.21 -8.51
C TYR A 30 -0.74 8.01 -6.97
N PRO A 31 -1.80 8.50 -6.29
CA PRO A 31 -2.03 8.17 -4.87
C PRO A 31 -2.10 6.67 -4.56
N CYS A 32 -2.70 5.87 -5.45
CA CYS A 32 -2.73 4.40 -5.29
C CYS A 32 -1.34 3.78 -5.49
N SER A 33 -0.56 4.25 -6.48
CA SER A 33 0.77 3.71 -6.70
C SER A 33 1.77 4.10 -5.62
N VAL A 34 1.65 5.29 -5.00
CA VAL A 34 2.50 5.68 -3.85
C VAL A 34 2.23 4.79 -2.64
N TRP A 35 0.96 4.53 -2.28
CA TRP A 35 0.64 3.56 -1.22
C TRP A 35 1.17 2.16 -1.56
N THR A 36 0.97 1.69 -2.80
CA THR A 36 1.43 0.36 -3.26
C THR A 36 2.96 0.23 -3.19
N LEU A 37 3.69 1.26 -3.65
CA LEU A 37 5.14 1.36 -3.57
C LEU A 37 5.61 1.36 -2.12
N PHE A 38 4.95 2.11 -1.23
CA PHE A 38 5.35 2.19 0.17
C PHE A 38 5.18 0.87 0.91
N HIS A 39 4.05 0.16 0.72
CA HIS A 39 3.88 -1.19 1.27
C HIS A 39 4.95 -2.16 0.73
N ALA A 40 5.23 -2.12 -0.57
CA ALA A 40 6.32 -2.89 -1.17
C ALA A 40 7.70 -2.56 -0.55
N ILE A 41 8.03 -1.29 -0.32
CA ILE A 41 9.29 -0.91 0.33
C ILE A 41 9.35 -1.44 1.76
N THR A 42 8.30 -1.30 2.59
CA THR A 42 8.32 -1.83 3.97
C THR A 42 8.56 -3.34 4.02
N VAL A 43 7.91 -4.11 3.14
CA VAL A 43 8.03 -5.58 3.08
C VAL A 43 9.39 -6.01 2.53
N ASN A 44 9.88 -5.38 1.47
CA ASN A 44 11.15 -5.79 0.86
C ASN A 44 12.36 -5.32 1.68
N ALA A 45 12.27 -4.21 2.42
CA ALA A 45 13.29 -3.78 3.37
C ALA A 45 13.48 -4.82 4.50
N GLU A 46 12.39 -5.26 5.14
CA GLU A 46 12.45 -6.33 6.16
C GLU A 46 13.04 -7.63 5.60
N GLN A 47 12.62 -8.05 4.40
CA GLN A 47 13.09 -9.29 3.78
C GLN A 47 14.58 -9.28 3.43
N ILE A 48 15.11 -8.11 3.00
CA ILE A 48 16.55 -7.93 2.68
C ILE A 48 17.36 -7.84 3.98
N GLU A 49 16.93 -6.98 4.90
CA GLU A 49 17.66 -6.68 6.15
C GLU A 49 17.40 -7.71 7.27
N ARG A 50 16.73 -8.83 6.96
CA ARG A 50 16.33 -9.90 7.89
C ARG A 50 17.48 -10.50 8.70
N ARG A 51 18.72 -10.37 8.22
CA ARG A 51 19.95 -10.84 8.91
C ARG A 51 20.82 -9.70 9.45
N ASN A 52 20.52 -8.44 9.16
CA ASN A 52 21.28 -7.30 9.64
C ASN A 52 20.86 -6.93 11.06
N SER A 53 21.74 -7.09 12.05
CA SER A 53 21.48 -6.74 13.45
C SER A 53 21.23 -5.24 13.67
N MET A 54 21.74 -4.37 12.78
CA MET A 54 21.72 -2.91 12.89
C MET A 54 20.55 -2.23 12.15
N PHE A 55 19.64 -3.01 11.56
CA PHE A 55 18.46 -2.47 10.85
C PHE A 55 17.51 -1.71 11.79
N ASP A 56 17.30 -0.42 11.55
CA ASP A 56 16.28 0.38 12.22
C ASP A 56 14.94 0.34 11.44
N PRO A 57 13.88 -0.30 11.98
CA PRO A 57 12.59 -0.34 11.32
C PRO A 57 11.92 1.05 11.16
N LYS A 58 12.42 2.10 11.85
CA LYS A 58 11.88 3.47 11.74
C LYS A 58 12.36 4.20 10.49
N GLU A 59 13.50 3.83 9.89
CA GLU A 59 14.10 4.53 8.75
C GLU A 59 13.09 4.70 7.60
N VAL A 60 12.49 3.60 7.17
CA VAL A 60 11.58 3.54 6.03
C VAL A 60 10.31 4.39 6.26
N PRO A 61 9.56 4.26 7.38
CA PRO A 61 8.47 5.18 7.73
C PRO A 61 8.85 6.66 7.84
N VAL A 62 10.06 6.99 8.34
CA VAL A 62 10.54 8.38 8.44
C VAL A 62 10.78 8.98 7.06
N LEU A 63 11.46 8.24 6.17
CA LEU A 63 11.68 8.66 4.78
C LEU A 63 10.37 8.80 4.00
N MET A 64 9.39 7.91 4.23
CA MET A 64 8.04 8.02 3.66
C MET A 64 7.34 9.31 4.11
N ASN A 65 7.39 9.64 5.41
CA ASN A 65 6.83 10.90 5.89
C ASN A 65 7.54 12.11 5.26
N ALA A 66 8.87 12.11 5.19
CA ALA A 66 9.63 13.20 4.56
C ALA A 66 9.24 13.40 3.09
N TYR A 67 9.13 12.32 2.30
CA TYR A 67 8.64 12.37 0.93
C TYR A 67 7.21 12.93 0.83
N ILE A 68 6.31 12.48 1.71
CA ILE A 68 4.92 12.92 1.72
C ILE A 68 4.78 14.41 2.09
N GLN A 69 5.52 14.90 3.09
CA GLN A 69 5.51 16.32 3.45
C GLN A 69 6.10 17.20 2.33
N GLN A 70 7.16 16.75 1.66
CA GLN A 70 7.81 17.56 0.62
C GLN A 70 7.05 17.47 -0.72
N PHE A 71 6.96 16.28 -1.33
CA PHE A 71 6.66 16.14 -2.76
C PHE A 71 5.22 15.77 -3.11
N PHE A 72 4.45 15.17 -2.20
CA PHE A 72 3.09 14.71 -2.52
C PHE A 72 2.17 15.93 -2.75
N GLY A 73 1.67 16.14 -3.97
CA GLY A 73 1.14 17.43 -4.47
C GLY A 73 -0.16 17.99 -3.84
N CYS A 74 -0.56 17.40 -2.72
CA CYS A 74 -1.80 17.55 -1.96
C CYS A 74 -1.33 17.79 -0.51
N ARG A 75 -1.90 18.79 0.18
CA ARG A 75 -1.40 19.23 1.49
C ARG A 75 -2.18 18.71 2.69
N GLU A 76 -3.50 18.71 2.63
CA GLU A 76 -4.37 18.19 3.71
C GLU A 76 -4.00 16.76 4.13
N CYS A 77 -3.75 15.90 3.15
CA CYS A 77 -3.54 14.48 3.36
C CYS A 77 -2.07 14.15 3.69
N ALA A 78 -1.14 15.03 3.30
CA ALA A 78 0.21 15.03 3.85
C ALA A 78 0.18 15.41 5.34
N ASN A 79 -0.62 16.42 5.73
CA ASN A 79 -0.86 16.74 7.14
C ASN A 79 -1.51 15.57 7.89
N ASN A 80 -2.51 14.89 7.29
CA ASN A 80 -3.17 13.74 7.91
C ASN A 80 -2.24 12.51 8.04
N PHE A 81 -1.36 12.25 7.08
CA PHE A 81 -0.29 11.26 7.20
C PHE A 81 0.70 11.67 8.31
N GLY A 82 1.10 12.94 8.35
CA GLY A 82 1.99 13.53 9.35
C GLY A 82 1.48 13.41 10.79
N LYS A 83 0.15 13.49 11.01
CA LYS A 83 -0.47 13.19 12.32
C LYS A 83 -0.19 11.75 12.78
N GLY A 84 -0.16 10.79 11.85
CA GLY A 84 0.24 9.40 12.12
C GLY A 84 1.75 9.25 12.30
N ALA A 85 2.55 9.93 11.47
CA ALA A 85 4.01 9.87 11.50
C ALA A 85 4.62 10.32 12.84
N ARG A 86 3.96 11.23 13.58
CA ARG A 86 4.34 11.62 14.95
C ARG A 86 4.44 10.45 15.94
N ARG A 87 3.86 9.29 15.63
CA ARG A 87 3.91 8.08 16.45
C ARG A 87 4.91 7.02 15.98
N ILE A 88 5.70 7.25 14.92
CA ILE A 88 6.67 6.24 14.44
C ILE A 88 7.67 5.84 15.54
N SER A 89 8.12 6.79 16.36
CA SER A 89 9.04 6.52 17.47
C SER A 89 8.46 5.60 18.56
N SER A 90 7.14 5.65 18.81
CA SER A 90 6.45 4.80 19.79
C SER A 90 5.93 3.49 19.21
N ASP A 91 5.45 3.53 17.96
CA ASP A 91 4.66 2.46 17.34
C ASP A 91 5.50 1.49 16.48
N VAL A 92 6.78 1.81 16.21
CA VAL A 92 7.65 1.02 15.31
C VAL A 92 8.97 0.67 16.01
N ASN A 93 9.06 -0.53 16.60
CA ASN A 93 10.23 -1.00 17.34
C ASN A 93 10.69 -2.41 16.96
N GLY A 94 9.78 -3.32 16.64
CA GLY A 94 10.05 -4.59 15.98
C GLY A 94 10.32 -4.42 14.48
N ARG A 95 11.09 -5.36 13.89
CA ARG A 95 11.49 -5.34 12.47
C ARG A 95 10.32 -5.26 11.49
N THR A 96 9.21 -5.89 11.85
CA THR A 96 7.98 -5.99 11.05
C THR A 96 6.95 -4.91 11.39
N ASP A 97 7.19 -4.10 12.44
CA ASP A 97 6.23 -3.08 12.89
C ASP A 97 6.00 -2.00 11.82
N ALA A 98 7.00 -1.70 10.99
CA ALA A 98 6.87 -0.74 9.89
C ALA A 98 5.77 -1.14 8.89
N ILE A 99 5.68 -2.44 8.59
CA ILE A 99 4.66 -3.03 7.70
C ILE A 99 3.27 -2.87 8.33
N LEU A 100 3.14 -3.24 9.61
CA LEU A 100 1.88 -3.16 10.36
C LEU A 100 1.45 -1.70 10.65
N TRP A 101 2.39 -0.80 10.91
CA TRP A 101 2.13 0.63 11.12
C TRP A 101 1.63 1.31 9.85
N LEU A 102 2.24 1.01 8.69
CA LEU A 102 1.80 1.55 7.41
C LEU A 102 0.42 0.98 7.03
N TRP A 103 0.18 -0.31 7.28
CA TRP A 103 -1.13 -0.95 7.12
C TRP A 103 -2.22 -0.34 8.02
N LYS A 104 -1.96 -0.16 9.32
CA LYS A 104 -2.88 0.51 10.27
C LYS A 104 -3.17 1.95 9.83
N SER A 105 -2.16 2.66 9.34
CA SER A 105 -2.31 4.03 8.85
C SER A 105 -3.13 4.11 7.56
N HIS A 106 -2.93 3.17 6.63
CA HIS A 106 -3.73 3.06 5.41
C HIS A 106 -5.19 2.69 5.71
N ASN A 107 -5.43 1.74 6.61
CA ASN A 107 -6.79 1.37 7.03
C ASN A 107 -7.51 2.49 7.82
N ARG A 108 -6.77 3.33 8.56
CA ARG A 108 -7.33 4.55 9.16
C ARG A 108 -7.78 5.54 8.07
N ALA A 109 -6.98 5.73 7.01
CA ALA A 109 -7.40 6.54 5.87
C ALA A 109 -8.64 5.93 5.16
N ASN A 110 -8.69 4.61 5.00
CA ASN A 110 -9.83 3.91 4.41
C ASN A 110 -11.13 4.09 5.21
N HIS A 111 -11.05 4.16 6.54
CA HIS A 111 -12.21 4.44 7.38
C HIS A 111 -12.75 5.87 7.17
N TRP A 112 -11.87 6.88 7.16
CA TRP A 112 -12.28 8.28 7.00
C TRP A 112 -12.70 8.67 5.58
N LEU A 113 -12.27 7.91 4.56
CA LEU A 113 -12.58 8.17 3.15
C LEU A 113 -13.70 7.29 2.59
N HIS A 114 -14.39 6.51 3.43
CA HIS A 114 -15.48 5.65 2.99
C HIS A 114 -16.78 6.46 2.84
N ASN A 115 -17.39 6.41 1.64
CA ASN A 115 -18.48 7.29 1.19
C ASN A 115 -18.10 8.78 1.10
N ASP A 116 -16.80 9.11 1.10
CA ASP A 116 -16.31 10.46 0.83
C ASP A 116 -16.48 10.81 -0.67
N PRO A 117 -16.79 12.07 -1.07
CA PRO A 117 -16.94 12.45 -2.47
C PRO A 117 -15.69 12.25 -3.37
N THR A 118 -14.51 11.97 -2.80
CA THR A 118 -13.29 11.57 -3.53
C THR A 118 -13.08 10.05 -3.61
N GLU A 119 -13.98 9.25 -3.03
CA GLU A 119 -14.06 7.80 -3.25
C GLU A 119 -14.42 7.50 -4.71
N ASP A 120 -13.83 6.42 -5.24
CA ASP A 120 -14.13 5.92 -6.57
C ASP A 120 -15.34 4.97 -6.45
N PRO A 121 -16.50 5.24 -7.07
CA PRO A 121 -17.72 4.46 -6.85
C PRO A 121 -17.60 2.98 -7.22
N GLU A 122 -16.68 2.62 -8.12
CA GLU A 122 -16.41 1.22 -8.48
C GLU A 122 -15.39 0.54 -7.54
N GLN A 123 -14.72 1.31 -6.68
CA GLN A 123 -13.57 0.90 -5.85
C GLN A 123 -13.65 1.50 -4.44
N ALA A 124 -14.77 1.23 -3.76
CA ALA A 124 -15.04 1.67 -2.39
C ALA A 124 -13.90 1.32 -1.41
N LYS A 125 -13.65 2.20 -0.44
CA LYS A 125 -12.72 1.95 0.64
C LYS A 125 -13.27 0.83 1.50
N ILE A 126 -12.41 -0.10 1.88
CA ILE A 126 -12.72 -1.10 2.89
C ILE A 126 -11.58 -1.20 3.90
N GLN A 127 -11.89 -1.84 5.02
CA GLN A 127 -10.88 -2.37 5.93
C GLN A 127 -10.17 -3.56 5.26
N PHE A 128 -8.97 -3.32 4.74
CA PHE A 128 -8.15 -4.22 3.93
C PHE A 128 -7.24 -5.10 4.79
N PRO A 129 -7.00 -6.39 4.45
CA PRO A 129 -7.61 -7.16 3.36
C PRO A 129 -9.10 -7.44 3.59
N SER A 130 -9.88 -7.64 2.51
CA SER A 130 -11.26 -8.11 2.62
C SER A 130 -11.32 -9.52 3.23
N TYR A 131 -12.45 -9.92 3.79
CA TYR A 131 -12.62 -11.29 4.31
C TYR A 131 -12.42 -12.35 3.23
N LYS A 132 -12.84 -12.08 1.99
CA LYS A 132 -12.59 -12.94 0.81
C LYS A 132 -11.11 -13.05 0.44
N ALA A 133 -10.31 -12.01 0.69
CA ALA A 133 -8.88 -11.99 0.40
C ALA A 133 -8.03 -12.61 1.54
N CYS A 134 -8.48 -12.46 2.79
CA CYS A 134 -7.88 -13.12 3.95
C CYS A 134 -8.93 -13.29 5.06
N ALA A 135 -9.44 -14.52 5.21
CA ALA A 135 -10.39 -14.85 6.28
C ALA A 135 -9.68 -14.88 7.64
N LEU A 136 -8.52 -15.56 7.72
CA LEU A 136 -7.72 -15.73 8.94
C LEU A 136 -7.21 -14.40 9.54
N CYS A 137 -7.12 -13.34 8.72
CA CYS A 137 -6.75 -12.01 9.18
C CYS A 137 -7.77 -11.39 10.16
N ARG A 138 -8.99 -11.93 10.27
CA ARG A 138 -10.00 -11.51 11.25
C ARG A 138 -10.21 -12.62 12.28
N ARG A 139 -10.17 -12.26 13.55
CA ARG A 139 -10.56 -13.18 14.62
C ARG A 139 -12.08 -13.36 14.60
N ALA A 140 -12.53 -14.55 14.98
CA ALA A 140 -13.96 -14.76 15.22
C ALA A 140 -14.47 -13.75 16.25
N ARG A 141 -15.65 -13.17 16.03
CA ARG A 141 -16.23 -12.22 16.98
C ARG A 141 -16.49 -12.93 18.31
N SER A 142 -15.94 -12.39 19.39
CA SER A 142 -16.53 -12.58 20.71
C SER A 142 -17.95 -12.02 20.69
N TYR A 143 -18.91 -12.67 21.35
CA TYR A 143 -20.34 -12.31 21.32
C TYR A 143 -20.67 -11.07 22.19
N SER A 144 -19.72 -10.14 22.37
CA SER A 144 -19.94 -8.82 22.95
C SER A 144 -20.80 -7.98 22.00
N MET A 145 -22.12 -8.00 22.21
CA MET A 145 -23.16 -7.36 21.38
C MET A 145 -23.01 -5.83 21.22
N PHE A 146 -22.08 -5.21 21.95
CA PHE A 146 -21.90 -3.77 22.07
C PHE A 146 -20.74 -3.18 21.25
N ASP A 147 -19.86 -4.00 20.66
CA ASP A 147 -18.79 -3.51 19.78
C ASP A 147 -18.85 -4.16 18.40
N ASN A 148 -19.01 -3.32 17.37
CA ASN A 148 -19.06 -3.73 15.97
C ASN A 148 -17.67 -3.71 15.30
N ALA A 149 -16.60 -3.38 16.03
CA ALA A 149 -15.23 -3.34 15.53
C ALA A 149 -14.79 -4.67 14.88
N THR A 150 -13.92 -4.55 13.88
CA THR A 150 -13.23 -5.71 13.30
C THR A 150 -12.01 -6.03 14.16
N VAL A 151 -12.05 -7.13 14.90
CA VAL A 151 -10.89 -7.66 15.62
C VAL A 151 -9.96 -8.33 14.62
N TRP A 152 -8.82 -7.71 14.35
CA TRP A 152 -7.77 -8.24 13.49
C TRP A 152 -6.90 -9.27 14.20
N ASP A 153 -6.40 -10.25 13.45
CA ASP A 153 -5.22 -11.00 13.84
C ASP A 153 -3.98 -10.45 13.12
N GLU A 154 -3.15 -9.71 13.86
CA GLU A 154 -2.02 -9.00 13.25
C GLU A 154 -0.91 -9.91 12.74
N ALA A 155 -0.79 -11.15 13.25
CA ALA A 155 0.17 -12.11 12.74
C ALA A 155 -0.28 -12.67 11.38
N GLN A 156 -1.57 -13.00 11.22
CA GLN A 156 -2.15 -13.40 9.94
C GLN A 156 -2.16 -12.24 8.93
N VAL A 157 -2.43 -11.01 9.36
CA VAL A 157 -2.29 -9.80 8.54
C VAL A 157 -0.85 -9.61 8.07
N LEU A 158 0.15 -9.71 8.97
CA LEU A 158 1.56 -9.60 8.60
C LEU A 158 1.96 -10.66 7.57
N GLN A 159 1.57 -11.92 7.79
CA GLN A 159 1.82 -13.01 6.84
C GLN A 159 1.21 -12.72 5.45
N TYR A 160 -0.02 -12.20 5.42
CA TYR A 160 -0.68 -11.79 4.18
C TYR A 160 0.04 -10.62 3.48
N LEU A 161 0.42 -9.56 4.22
CA LEU A 161 1.11 -8.38 3.66
C LEU A 161 2.49 -8.75 3.11
N THR A 162 3.28 -9.49 3.87
CA THR A 162 4.63 -9.94 3.50
C THR A 162 4.61 -10.84 2.26
N HIS A 163 3.49 -11.55 2.00
CA HIS A 163 3.26 -12.30 0.76
C HIS A 163 2.78 -11.38 -0.38
N PHE A 164 1.71 -10.62 -0.17
CA PHE A 164 1.04 -9.78 -1.18
C PHE A 164 1.98 -8.72 -1.80
N TYR A 165 2.92 -8.18 -1.02
CA TYR A 165 3.88 -7.16 -1.45
C TYR A 165 5.32 -7.68 -1.67
N ALA A 166 5.56 -9.00 -1.62
CA ALA A 166 6.87 -9.56 -1.94
C ALA A 166 7.23 -9.39 -3.43
N LYS A 167 8.52 -9.26 -3.73
CA LYS A 167 9.06 -9.14 -5.10
C LYS A 167 8.52 -10.20 -6.08
N SER A 168 8.28 -11.43 -5.62
CA SER A 168 7.76 -12.55 -6.42
C SER A 168 6.29 -12.40 -6.85
N TYR A 169 5.52 -11.51 -6.23
CA TYR A 169 4.11 -11.25 -6.57
C TYR A 169 3.92 -10.05 -7.51
N ILE A 170 4.98 -9.27 -7.76
CA ILE A 170 4.99 -8.21 -8.76
C ILE A 170 4.85 -8.84 -10.16
N LYS A 171 3.79 -8.46 -10.88
CA LYS A 171 3.61 -8.84 -12.28
C LYS A 171 4.29 -7.83 -13.20
N HIS A 172 5.24 -8.30 -14.00
CA HIS A 172 5.84 -7.50 -15.06
C HIS A 172 4.83 -7.28 -16.19
N ASP A 173 4.64 -6.05 -16.62
CA ASP A 173 3.82 -5.74 -17.80
C ASP A 173 4.66 -6.01 -19.06
N THR A 174 4.37 -7.10 -19.75
CA THR A 174 5.08 -7.49 -20.97
C THR A 174 4.59 -6.76 -22.22
N SER A 175 3.53 -5.94 -22.14
CA SER A 175 2.89 -5.34 -23.33
C SER A 175 3.68 -4.22 -24.02
N THR A 176 4.91 -3.92 -23.56
CA THR A 176 5.90 -3.10 -24.27
C THR A 176 6.90 -3.93 -25.09
N GLY A 177 6.83 -5.26 -25.05
CA GLY A 177 7.54 -6.18 -25.95
C GLY A 177 6.60 -6.69 -27.05
N GLY A 178 6.98 -6.50 -28.31
CA GLY A 178 6.17 -6.96 -29.45
C GLY A 178 6.32 -8.45 -29.74
N TRP A 179 5.27 -9.02 -30.35
CA TRP A 179 5.27 -10.31 -31.07
C TRP A 179 5.67 -11.57 -30.26
N TRP A 180 4.70 -12.19 -29.59
CA TRP A 180 4.28 -13.59 -29.81
C TRP A 180 2.88 -13.79 -29.17
N SER A 181 2.15 -14.84 -29.56
CA SER A 181 0.71 -15.01 -29.24
C SER A 181 0.42 -16.14 -28.24
N LEU A 182 -0.79 -16.12 -27.66
CA LEU A 182 -1.41 -17.14 -26.79
C LEU A 182 -0.84 -17.18 -25.34
N SER A 183 -1.61 -17.55 -24.29
CA SER A 183 -3.03 -17.92 -24.23
C SER A 183 -3.72 -17.38 -22.94
N LEU A 184 -5.04 -17.54 -22.85
CA LEU A 184 -5.88 -17.11 -21.72
C LEU A 184 -5.78 -18.04 -20.51
N THR A 185 -5.75 -17.49 -19.29
CA THR A 185 -6.34 -18.09 -18.07
C THR A 185 -6.37 -17.09 -16.89
N GLY A 186 -7.38 -17.19 -16.01
CA GLY A 186 -7.32 -16.67 -14.63
C GLY A 186 -7.40 -15.16 -14.40
N CYS A 187 -8.50 -14.49 -14.78
CA CYS A 187 -8.71 -13.09 -14.41
C CYS A 187 -9.14 -12.92 -12.94
N HIS A 188 -8.16 -12.79 -12.04
CA HIS A 188 -8.35 -12.40 -10.64
C HIS A 188 -7.47 -11.20 -10.27
N CYS A 189 -7.78 -10.04 -10.86
CA CYS A 189 -7.28 -8.76 -10.34
C CYS A 189 -7.95 -8.48 -8.99
N VAL A 190 -7.20 -8.64 -7.90
CA VAL A 190 -7.68 -8.32 -6.55
C VAL A 190 -7.58 -6.81 -6.35
N SER A 191 -8.58 -6.08 -6.84
CA SER A 191 -8.59 -4.62 -6.80
C SER A 191 -8.65 -4.10 -5.37
N PHE A 192 -7.61 -3.38 -4.95
CA PHE A 192 -7.59 -2.69 -3.67
C PHE A 192 -7.09 -1.24 -3.80
N VAL A 193 -7.90 -0.33 -3.23
CA VAL A 193 -7.50 0.82 -2.42
C VAL A 193 -6.22 1.58 -2.81
N SER A 194 -6.40 2.75 -3.45
CA SER A 194 -6.35 4.02 -2.70
C SER A 194 -6.78 5.21 -3.59
N VAL A 195 -7.28 6.28 -2.97
CA VAL A 195 -7.41 7.62 -3.57
C VAL A 195 -7.24 8.62 -2.45
N MET A 196 -6.49 9.67 -2.70
CA MET A 196 -6.40 10.90 -1.92
C MET A 196 -6.20 12.01 -2.95
N PHE A 197 -7.14 12.96 -3.06
CA PHE A 197 -6.96 14.39 -3.43
C PHE A 197 -8.08 15.04 -4.24
N ARG A 198 -8.34 16.30 -3.86
CA ARG A 198 -8.88 17.36 -4.69
C ARG A 198 -7.98 18.59 -4.47
N ARG A 199 -7.57 19.29 -5.53
CA ARG A 199 -7.37 20.75 -5.42
C ARG A 199 -8.74 21.38 -5.70
N ARG A 200 -9.20 22.29 -4.85
CA ARG A 200 -9.98 23.43 -5.36
C ARG A 200 -8.99 24.44 -5.94
N GLU A 201 -9.49 25.29 -6.82
CA GLU A 201 -8.74 26.40 -7.42
C GLU A 201 -8.10 27.30 -6.35
#